data_AF-A0A941CRD6-F1
#
_entry.id   AF-A0A941CRD6-F1
#
_cell.length_a   1.000
_cell.length_b   1.000
_cell.length_c   1.000
_cell.angle_alpha   90.00
_cell.angle_beta   90.00
_cell.angle_gamma   90.00
#
_symmetry.space_group_name_H-M   'P 1'
#
loop_
_entity.id
_entity.type
_entity.pdbx_description
1 polymer ?
#
loop_
_entity_poly.entity_id
_entity_poly.type
_entity_poly.pdbx_seq_one_letter_code
_entity_poly.pdbx_strand_id
1 'polypeptide(L)'
;MEDRLRFHPNERVKRVQEIRKRNRRKRRVWLGVLLVLVLSLGTALVDRAGFFELFFSTKVSYAGPTEYQNLKSETGEVRRADIVTMAQLLVNHPYAFGQQELTLGIPEGPLDAAGFVDWVYFNLTGKALSAKSPGTGPLTSRLWDSSEPVLEEELKVGDLGFTQLPESTKVNHVGIYIGEINGKKAFIHAGGIDFAAEGLENGRIVISLNNTLRRNNQDLQGNKFSPSAESTQFVYYRRPTITIVD
;
A
#
# COMPACT_ATOMS: atom_id res chain seq x y z
N MET A 1 60.51 -58.26 25.82
CA MET A 1 59.81 -58.05 24.52
C MET A 1 58.33 -58.11 24.82
N GLU A 2 57.70 -56.95 24.86
CA GLU A 2 56.25 -56.80 25.08
C GLU A 2 55.49 -57.33 23.87
N ASP A 3 54.95 -58.55 23.97
CA ASP A 3 54.04 -59.05 22.96
C ASP A 3 52.62 -58.57 23.29
N ARG A 4 52.17 -57.60 22.50
CA ARG A 4 50.93 -56.86 22.70
C ARG A 4 49.73 -57.78 22.47
N LEU A 5 48.94 -58.00 23.53
CA LEU A 5 47.59 -58.56 23.49
C LEU A 5 46.72 -57.83 22.46
N ARG A 6 46.61 -58.37 21.24
CA ARG A 6 45.62 -57.93 20.25
C ARG A 6 44.27 -58.53 20.61
N PHE A 7 43.44 -57.76 21.32
CA PHE A 7 42.04 -58.09 21.52
C PHE A 7 41.30 -58.13 20.17
N HIS A 8 40.91 -59.33 19.74
CA HIS A 8 40.00 -59.50 18.60
C HIS A 8 38.64 -58.85 18.95
N PRO A 9 38.13 -57.92 18.13
CA PRO A 9 36.85 -57.28 18.41
C PRO A 9 35.72 -58.31 18.32
N ASN A 10 35.09 -58.55 19.47
CA ASN A 10 33.97 -59.47 19.65
C ASN A 10 32.85 -59.14 18.64
N GLU A 11 32.48 -60.09 17.78
CA GLU A 11 31.50 -59.88 16.70
C GLU A 11 30.14 -59.37 17.19
N ARG A 12 29.78 -59.67 18.44
CA ARG A 12 28.59 -59.10 19.10
C ARG A 12 28.67 -57.58 19.18
N VAL A 13 29.84 -57.01 19.48
CA VAL A 13 30.04 -55.57 19.61
C VAL A 13 29.91 -54.89 18.24
N LYS A 14 30.45 -55.50 17.18
CA LYS A 14 30.29 -55.00 15.80
C LYS A 14 28.81 -54.97 15.37
N ARG A 15 28.07 -56.05 15.61
CA ARG A 15 26.61 -56.11 15.32
C ARG A 15 25.81 -55.04 16.08
N VAL A 16 26.09 -54.83 17.36
CA VAL A 16 25.42 -53.79 18.16
C VAL A 16 25.73 -52.39 17.64
N GLN A 17 26.97 -52.11 17.23
CA GLN A 17 27.35 -50.83 16.65
C GLN A 17 26.66 -50.57 15.30
N GLU A 18 26.53 -51.58 14.45
CA GLU A 18 25.79 -51.48 13.18
C GLU A 18 24.30 -51.23 13.39
N ILE A 19 23.66 -51.93 14.33
CA ILE A 19 22.25 -51.70 14.69
C ILE A 19 22.06 -50.26 15.19
N ARG A 20 22.93 -49.77 16.07
CA ARG A 20 22.90 -48.37 16.55
C ARG A 20 23.08 -47.37 15.40
N LYS A 21 23.99 -47.63 14.46
CA LYS A 21 24.22 -46.78 13.28
C LYS A 21 23.00 -46.77 12.35
N ARG A 22 22.36 -47.92 12.11
CA ARG A 22 21.13 -48.05 11.32
C ARG A 22 19.96 -47.33 11.98
N ASN A 23 19.79 -47.47 13.30
CA ASN A 23 18.74 -46.78 14.05
C ASN A 23 18.96 -45.26 14.08
N ARG A 24 20.21 -44.80 14.19
CA ARG A 24 20.54 -43.37 14.11
C ARG A 24 20.23 -42.79 12.73
N ARG A 25 20.50 -43.53 11.65
CA ARG A 25 20.12 -43.15 10.27
C ARG A 25 18.60 -43.10 10.11
N LYS A 26 17.87 -44.13 10.56
CA LYS A 26 16.41 -44.15 10.54
C LYS A 26 15.80 -42.97 11.31
N ARG A 27 16.32 -42.65 12.49
CA ARG A 27 15.85 -41.51 13.29
C ARG A 27 16.08 -40.18 12.58
N ARG A 28 17.21 -39.99 11.90
CA ARG A 28 17.47 -38.79 11.08
C ARG A 28 16.50 -38.68 9.90
N VAL A 29 16.23 -39.78 9.21
CA VAL A 29 15.24 -39.82 8.11
C VAL A 29 13.85 -39.46 8.63
N TRP A 30 13.41 -40.08 9.74
CA TRP A 30 12.11 -39.77 10.35
C TRP A 30 11.99 -38.34 10.86
N LEU A 31 13.06 -37.78 11.44
CA LEU A 31 13.09 -36.37 11.83
C LEU A 31 13.00 -35.44 10.60
N GLY A 32 13.67 -35.79 9.50
CA GLY A 32 13.55 -35.06 8.24
C GLY A 32 12.14 -35.09 7.66
N VAL A 33 11.50 -36.27 7.65
CA VAL A 33 10.10 -36.43 7.21
C VAL A 33 9.15 -35.62 8.09
N LEU A 34 9.33 -35.65 9.41
CA LEU A 34 8.52 -34.86 10.35
C LEU A 34 8.70 -33.36 10.12
N LEU A 35 9.92 -32.88 9.90
CA LEU A 35 10.19 -31.47 9.62
C LEU A 35 9.48 -31.02 8.33
N VAL A 36 9.57 -31.81 7.26
CA VAL A 36 8.88 -31.51 6.00
C VAL A 36 7.36 -31.49 6.21
N LEU A 37 6.80 -32.46 6.94
CA LEU A 37 5.37 -32.48 7.27
C LEU A 37 4.93 -31.23 8.04
N VAL A 38 5.70 -30.81 9.05
CA VAL A 38 5.40 -29.60 9.84
C VAL A 38 5.46 -28.35 8.96
N LEU A 39 6.47 -28.23 8.10
CA LEU A 39 6.57 -27.11 7.17
C LEU A 39 5.40 -27.10 6.18
N SER A 40 5.06 -28.24 5.57
CA SER A 40 3.96 -28.35 4.62
C SER A 40 2.59 -28.08 5.27
N LEU A 41 2.38 -28.54 6.49
CA LEU A 41 1.15 -28.26 7.24
C LEU A 41 1.08 -26.78 7.63
N GLY A 42 2.22 -26.19 8.04
CA GLY A 42 2.34 -24.77 8.33
C GLY A 42 2.01 -23.91 7.11
N THR A 43 2.57 -24.22 5.93
CA THR A 43 2.26 -23.51 4.69
C THR A 43 0.79 -23.65 4.30
N ALA A 44 0.21 -24.85 4.44
CA ALA A 44 -1.20 -25.08 4.10
C ALA A 44 -2.16 -24.35 5.05
N LEU A 45 -1.81 -24.21 6.34
CA LEU A 45 -2.59 -23.43 7.30
C LEU A 45 -2.50 -21.93 7.01
N VAL A 46 -1.31 -21.44 6.65
CA VAL A 46 -1.09 -20.04 6.24
C VAL A 46 -1.86 -19.72 4.95
N ASP A 47 -1.87 -20.63 3.99
CA ASP A 47 -2.61 -20.50 2.74
C ASP A 47 -4.12 -20.52 2.94
N ARG A 48 -4.64 -21.45 3.76
CA ARG A 48 -6.06 -21.46 4.14
C ARG A 48 -6.52 -20.20 4.86
N ALA A 49 -5.61 -19.49 5.54
CA ALA A 49 -5.88 -18.21 6.17
C ALA A 49 -5.81 -17.02 5.19
N GLY A 50 -5.57 -17.27 3.89
CA GLY A 50 -5.57 -16.23 2.85
C GLY A 50 -4.31 -15.38 2.81
N PHE A 51 -3.25 -15.73 3.54
CA PHE A 51 -2.02 -14.92 3.60
C PHE A 51 -1.28 -14.91 2.26
N PHE A 52 -1.30 -15.99 1.48
CA PHE A 52 -0.64 -16.01 0.17
C PHE A 52 -1.37 -15.13 -0.85
N GLU A 53 -2.70 -15.16 -0.87
CA GLU A 53 -3.51 -14.21 -1.66
C GLU A 53 -3.17 -12.76 -1.27
N LEU A 54 -3.02 -12.46 0.02
CA LEU A 54 -2.71 -11.12 0.49
C LEU A 54 -1.36 -10.56 -0.02
N PHE A 55 -0.35 -11.41 -0.19
CA PHE A 55 1.01 -11.03 -0.55
C PHE A 55 1.37 -11.27 -2.01
N PHE A 56 0.69 -12.19 -2.68
CA PHE A 56 1.01 -12.64 -4.04
C PHE A 56 -0.16 -12.50 -5.02
N SER A 57 -1.37 -12.17 -4.56
CA SER A 57 -2.47 -11.92 -5.48
C SER A 57 -2.23 -10.62 -6.22
N THR A 58 -2.23 -10.71 -7.54
CA THR A 58 -2.30 -9.56 -8.47
C THR A 58 -3.74 -9.10 -8.67
N LYS A 59 -4.72 -9.87 -8.19
CA LYS A 59 -6.14 -9.58 -8.38
C LYS A 59 -6.55 -8.37 -7.57
N VAL A 60 -7.25 -7.50 -8.27
CA VAL A 60 -7.79 -6.26 -7.73
C VAL A 60 -9.03 -6.59 -6.90
N SER A 61 -9.04 -6.11 -5.66
CA SER A 61 -10.25 -6.13 -4.83
C SER A 61 -10.21 -5.01 -3.80
N TYR A 62 -11.39 -4.52 -3.40
CA TYR A 62 -11.54 -3.61 -2.28
C TYR A 62 -12.85 -3.92 -1.55
N ALA A 63 -12.78 -4.00 -0.22
CA ALA A 63 -13.93 -4.28 0.64
C ALA A 63 -14.56 -3.02 1.26
N GLY A 64 -14.07 -1.83 0.90
CA GLY A 64 -14.60 -0.55 1.39
C GLY A 64 -15.71 0.02 0.51
N PRO A 65 -16.00 1.33 0.61
CA PRO A 65 -17.08 1.96 -0.13
C PRO A 65 -16.83 1.95 -1.64
N THR A 66 -17.84 1.53 -2.40
CA THR A 66 -17.84 1.53 -3.88
C THR A 66 -18.97 2.35 -4.48
N GLU A 67 -19.89 2.85 -3.65
CA GLU A 67 -21.05 3.62 -4.10
C GLU A 67 -20.79 5.12 -3.92
N TYR A 68 -20.99 5.87 -5.00
CA TYR A 68 -20.89 7.32 -4.96
C TYR A 68 -22.03 7.92 -4.13
N GLN A 69 -21.67 8.80 -3.20
CA GLN A 69 -22.60 9.67 -2.49
C GLN A 69 -22.26 11.10 -2.83
N ASN A 70 -23.27 11.90 -3.15
CA ASN A 70 -23.09 13.31 -3.40
C ASN A 70 -22.83 14.04 -2.08
N LEU A 71 -21.55 14.26 -1.77
CA LEU A 71 -21.07 14.99 -0.59
C LEU A 71 -20.73 16.45 -0.92
N LYS A 72 -21.19 16.95 -2.07
CA LYS A 72 -20.92 18.32 -2.49
C LYS A 72 -21.59 19.30 -1.54
N SER A 73 -20.80 20.23 -1.03
CA SER A 73 -21.27 21.31 -0.18
C SER A 73 -21.97 22.41 -0.99
N GLU A 74 -23.13 22.85 -0.53
CA GLU A 74 -23.84 24.01 -1.08
C GLU A 74 -23.13 25.33 -0.71
N THR A 75 -22.52 25.39 0.48
CA THR A 75 -21.78 26.57 0.98
C THR A 75 -20.32 26.59 0.52
N GLY A 76 -19.81 25.46 -0.01
CA GLY A 76 -18.41 25.27 -0.40
C GLY A 76 -17.48 24.86 0.76
N GLU A 77 -18.03 24.70 1.97
CA GLU A 77 -17.32 24.19 3.14
C GLU A 77 -17.13 22.67 3.06
N VAL A 78 -15.96 22.17 3.45
CA VAL A 78 -15.62 20.75 3.35
C VAL A 78 -15.31 20.18 4.74
N ARG A 79 -15.76 18.96 5.03
CA ARG A 79 -15.36 18.23 6.24
C ARG A 79 -14.24 17.25 5.89
N ARG A 80 -13.30 17.03 6.80
CA ARG A 80 -12.20 16.07 6.62
C ARG A 80 -12.68 14.65 6.45
N ALA A 81 -13.74 14.28 7.16
CA ALA A 81 -14.38 12.98 6.98
C ALA A 81 -14.86 12.78 5.53
N ASP A 82 -15.48 13.80 4.94
CA ASP A 82 -15.99 13.75 3.57
C ASP A 82 -14.84 13.65 2.54
N ILE A 83 -13.69 14.28 2.81
CA ILE A 83 -12.47 14.13 2.00
C ILE A 83 -12.02 12.66 1.97
N VAL A 84 -11.97 12.01 3.13
CA VAL A 84 -11.58 10.59 3.23
C VAL A 84 -12.57 9.71 2.50
N THR A 85 -13.87 9.88 2.74
CA THR A 85 -14.92 9.08 2.08
C THR A 85 -14.87 9.24 0.57
N MET A 86 -14.75 10.48 0.07
CA MET A 86 -14.68 10.76 -1.36
C MET A 86 -13.42 10.17 -1.98
N ALA A 87 -12.26 10.31 -1.33
CA ALA A 87 -11.00 9.80 -1.85
C ALA A 87 -10.98 8.26 -1.87
N GLN A 88 -11.48 7.60 -0.83
CA GLN A 88 -11.51 6.14 -0.70
C GLN A 88 -12.41 5.47 -1.75
N LEU A 89 -13.42 6.18 -2.26
CA LEU A 89 -14.30 5.68 -3.31
C LEU A 89 -13.54 5.18 -4.55
N LEU A 90 -12.40 5.80 -4.85
CA LEU A 90 -11.58 5.47 -6.01
C LEU A 90 -10.44 4.50 -5.69
N VAL A 91 -10.41 3.83 -4.54
CA VAL A 91 -9.40 2.77 -4.31
C VAL A 91 -9.50 1.71 -5.42
N ASN A 92 -8.35 1.42 -6.04
CA ASN A 92 -8.16 0.60 -7.24
C ASN A 92 -8.73 1.17 -8.55
N HIS A 93 -9.15 2.43 -8.59
CA HIS A 93 -9.49 3.10 -9.85
C HIS A 93 -8.24 3.25 -10.73
N PRO A 94 -8.33 3.08 -12.08
CA PRO A 94 -7.18 3.07 -12.96
C PRO A 94 -6.41 4.38 -12.99
N TYR A 95 -5.08 4.27 -13.08
CA TYR A 95 -4.17 5.40 -13.29
C TYR A 95 -3.76 5.53 -14.76
N ALA A 96 -3.59 6.76 -15.23
CA ALA A 96 -2.88 7.06 -16.46
C ALA A 96 -2.29 8.47 -16.41
N PHE A 97 -1.02 8.61 -16.80
CA PHE A 97 -0.30 9.89 -16.74
C PHE A 97 -0.95 10.96 -17.63
N GLY A 98 -1.16 12.16 -17.08
CA GLY A 98 -1.75 13.30 -17.77
C GLY A 98 -3.28 13.24 -17.91
N GLN A 99 -3.94 12.18 -17.41
CA GLN A 99 -5.40 12.07 -17.47
C GLN A 99 -6.05 12.80 -16.32
N GLN A 100 -6.90 13.76 -16.66
CA GLN A 100 -7.53 14.68 -15.73
C GLN A 100 -8.99 14.80 -16.16
N GLU A 101 -9.88 14.21 -15.37
CA GLU A 101 -11.32 14.24 -15.65
C GLU A 101 -12.05 14.82 -14.44
N LEU A 102 -12.83 15.87 -14.67
CA LEU A 102 -13.66 16.51 -13.66
C LEU A 102 -15.12 16.17 -13.91
N THR A 103 -15.55 15.04 -13.37
CA THR A 103 -16.93 14.57 -13.39
C THR A 103 -17.49 14.47 -11.98
N LEU A 104 -18.80 14.71 -11.87
CA LEU A 104 -19.51 14.38 -10.64
C LEU A 104 -19.77 12.88 -10.64
N GLY A 105 -19.40 12.21 -9.54
CA GLY A 105 -19.44 10.75 -9.50
C GLY A 105 -18.12 10.11 -9.88
N ILE A 106 -18.12 8.77 -9.89
CA ILE A 106 -16.95 7.95 -10.25
C ILE A 106 -16.62 8.18 -11.73
N PRO A 107 -15.40 8.62 -12.08
CA PRO A 107 -14.99 8.81 -13.47
C PRO A 107 -15.07 7.50 -14.25
N GLU A 108 -15.35 7.56 -15.55
CA GLU A 108 -15.24 6.37 -16.40
C GLU A 108 -13.77 6.08 -16.76
N GLY A 109 -12.99 7.15 -16.97
CA GLY A 109 -11.59 7.08 -17.39
C GLY A 109 -10.59 7.04 -16.22
N PRO A 110 -9.32 6.72 -16.52
CA PRO A 110 -8.25 6.78 -15.54
C PRO A 110 -7.92 8.21 -15.10
N LEU A 111 -7.27 8.34 -13.94
CA LEU A 111 -6.80 9.62 -13.42
C LEU A 111 -5.30 9.59 -13.11
N ASP A 112 -4.61 10.70 -13.38
CA ASP A 112 -3.27 10.94 -12.85
C ASP A 112 -3.33 11.41 -11.38
N ALA A 113 -2.15 11.53 -10.75
CA ALA A 113 -2.06 11.91 -9.34
C ALA A 113 -2.70 13.27 -9.02
N ALA A 114 -2.51 14.26 -9.89
CA ALA A 114 -3.06 15.60 -9.70
C ALA A 114 -4.55 15.66 -10.04
N GLY A 115 -4.96 14.97 -11.12
CA GLY A 115 -6.35 14.83 -11.54
C GLY A 115 -7.18 14.14 -10.46
N PHE A 116 -6.63 13.13 -9.78
CA PHE A 116 -7.27 12.52 -8.62
C PHE A 116 -7.51 13.52 -7.48
N VAL A 117 -6.48 14.30 -7.09
CA VAL A 117 -6.64 15.31 -6.04
C VAL A 117 -7.70 16.34 -6.44
N ASP A 118 -7.64 16.83 -7.66
CA ASP A 118 -8.60 17.80 -8.18
C ASP A 118 -10.03 17.22 -8.25
N TRP A 119 -10.19 15.97 -8.65
CA TRP A 119 -11.48 15.28 -8.70
C TRP A 119 -12.10 15.17 -7.30
N VAL A 120 -11.32 14.82 -6.28
CA VAL A 120 -11.81 14.74 -4.89
C VAL A 120 -12.36 16.10 -4.45
N TYR A 121 -11.57 17.16 -4.61
CA TYR A 121 -11.99 18.51 -4.20
C TYR A 121 -13.11 19.08 -5.08
N PHE A 122 -13.16 18.72 -6.35
CA PHE A 122 -14.26 19.09 -7.25
C PHE A 122 -15.58 18.45 -6.82
N ASN A 123 -15.58 17.18 -6.44
CA ASN A 123 -16.80 16.51 -5.96
C ASN A 123 -17.29 17.04 -4.61
N LEU A 124 -16.41 17.63 -3.80
CA LEU A 124 -16.77 18.22 -2.50
C LEU A 124 -17.17 19.70 -2.59
N THR A 125 -16.53 20.47 -3.47
CA THR A 125 -16.71 21.94 -3.54
C THR A 125 -17.41 22.43 -4.80
N GLY A 126 -17.54 21.57 -5.82
CA GLY A 126 -17.96 21.95 -7.18
C GLY A 126 -16.91 22.73 -7.98
N LYS A 127 -15.70 22.93 -7.46
CA LYS A 127 -14.61 23.64 -8.13
C LYS A 127 -13.32 22.83 -8.04
N ALA A 128 -12.58 22.73 -9.12
CA ALA A 128 -11.25 22.14 -9.08
C ALA A 128 -10.35 22.95 -8.13
N LEU A 129 -9.51 22.28 -7.35
CA LEU A 129 -8.59 22.95 -6.44
C LEU A 129 -7.56 23.76 -7.25
N SER A 130 -7.05 23.19 -8.33
CA SER A 130 -6.10 23.82 -9.26
C SER A 130 -6.64 25.08 -9.95
N ALA A 131 -7.97 25.24 -10.06
CA ALA A 131 -8.61 26.41 -10.66
C ALA A 131 -8.35 27.70 -9.86
N LYS A 132 -7.85 27.60 -8.63
CA LYS A 132 -7.46 28.74 -7.80
C LYS A 132 -6.06 29.29 -8.14
N SER A 133 -5.21 28.50 -8.79
CA SER A 133 -3.90 28.98 -9.24
C SER A 133 -4.06 29.88 -10.48
N PRO A 134 -3.40 31.05 -10.54
CA PRO A 134 -3.33 31.89 -11.73
C PRO A 134 -2.39 31.34 -12.81
N GLY A 135 -1.62 30.27 -12.53
CA GLY A 135 -0.62 29.71 -13.43
C GLY A 135 -1.19 28.79 -14.50
N THR A 136 -0.51 28.71 -15.66
CA THR A 136 -0.82 27.80 -16.78
C THR A 136 0.08 26.55 -16.81
N GLY A 137 0.86 26.31 -15.74
CA GLY A 137 1.78 25.19 -15.63
C GLY A 137 1.09 23.83 -15.39
N PRO A 138 1.88 22.77 -15.18
CA PRO A 138 1.36 21.44 -14.85
C PRO A 138 0.37 21.46 -13.68
N LEU A 139 -0.59 20.55 -13.68
CA LEU A 139 -1.65 20.52 -12.67
C LEU A 139 -1.10 20.36 -11.24
N THR A 140 -0.04 19.57 -11.05
CA THR A 140 0.68 19.44 -9.77
C THR A 140 1.22 20.78 -9.26
N SER A 141 1.78 21.63 -10.13
CA SER A 141 2.24 22.97 -9.77
C SER A 141 1.07 23.89 -9.42
N ARG A 142 -0.06 23.78 -10.12
CA ARG A 142 -1.26 24.55 -9.79
C ARG A 142 -1.87 24.16 -8.45
N LEU A 143 -1.83 22.88 -8.07
CA LEU A 143 -2.20 22.41 -6.74
C LEU A 143 -1.26 22.96 -5.66
N TRP A 144 0.05 23.01 -5.97
CA TRP A 144 1.04 23.63 -5.10
C TRP A 144 0.72 25.11 -4.82
N ASP A 145 0.44 25.89 -5.87
CA ASP A 145 0.08 27.31 -5.75
C ASP A 145 -1.27 27.53 -5.05
N SER A 146 -2.17 26.53 -5.11
CA SER A 146 -3.50 26.58 -4.49
C SER A 146 -3.50 26.08 -3.04
N SER A 147 -2.34 25.95 -2.43
CA SER A 147 -2.15 25.45 -1.07
C SER A 147 -1.06 26.23 -0.33
N GLU A 148 -0.99 26.11 0.99
CA GLU A 148 -0.01 26.77 1.85
C GLU A 148 0.90 25.74 2.53
N PRO A 149 2.20 26.00 2.75
CA PRO A 149 3.10 25.04 3.37
C PRO A 149 2.68 24.70 4.81
N VAL A 150 2.86 23.43 5.19
CA VAL A 150 2.56 22.91 6.54
C VAL A 150 3.72 22.01 7.00
N LEU A 151 4.03 22.03 8.30
CA LEU A 151 5.01 21.11 8.87
C LEU A 151 4.44 19.70 8.99
N GLU A 152 5.29 18.68 8.91
CA GLU A 152 4.84 17.28 8.99
C GLU A 152 4.07 16.98 10.29
N GLU A 153 4.44 17.61 11.40
CA GLU A 153 3.80 17.48 12.71
C GLU A 153 2.44 18.20 12.81
N GLU A 154 2.16 19.09 11.88
CA GLU A 154 0.91 19.87 11.81
C GLU A 154 -0.08 19.32 10.78
N LEU A 155 0.27 18.19 10.15
CA LEU A 155 -0.55 17.52 9.15
C LEU A 155 -1.95 17.22 9.68
N LYS A 156 -2.95 17.65 8.93
CA LYS A 156 -4.37 17.34 9.13
C LYS A 156 -4.92 16.69 7.88
N VAL A 157 -5.92 15.82 8.07
CA VAL A 157 -6.60 15.15 6.97
C VAL A 157 -7.03 16.19 5.91
N GLY A 158 -6.80 15.86 4.63
CA GLY A 158 -6.98 16.77 3.50
C GLY A 158 -5.71 17.53 3.07
N ASP A 159 -4.70 17.64 3.94
CA ASP A 159 -3.42 18.21 3.53
C ASP A 159 -2.78 17.36 2.41
N LEU A 160 -2.09 18.03 1.49
CA LEU A 160 -1.44 17.44 0.34
C LEU A 160 0.00 17.08 0.69
N GLY A 161 0.46 15.93 0.20
CA GLY A 161 1.87 15.54 0.20
C GLY A 161 2.43 15.58 -1.21
N PHE A 162 3.62 16.14 -1.39
CA PHE A 162 4.36 16.18 -2.64
C PHE A 162 5.74 15.53 -2.48
N THR A 163 6.21 14.87 -3.54
CA THR A 163 7.55 14.25 -3.56
C THR A 163 8.63 15.21 -4.02
N GLN A 164 8.27 16.26 -4.78
CA GLN A 164 9.19 17.23 -5.36
C GLN A 164 8.65 18.66 -5.23
N LEU A 165 9.55 19.64 -5.33
CA LEU A 165 9.18 21.04 -5.54
C LEU A 165 8.75 21.26 -7.01
N PRO A 166 7.89 22.26 -7.31
CA PRO A 166 7.47 22.57 -8.67
C PRO A 166 8.61 22.88 -9.65
N GLU A 167 9.72 23.43 -9.17
CA GLU A 167 10.89 23.80 -9.98
C GLU A 167 11.82 22.61 -10.27
N SER A 168 11.53 21.43 -9.71
CA SER A 168 12.30 20.21 -9.94
C SER A 168 12.15 19.73 -11.38
N THR A 169 13.23 19.19 -11.94
CA THR A 169 13.21 18.54 -13.27
C THR A 169 12.60 17.14 -13.23
N LYS A 170 12.35 16.60 -12.03
CA LYS A 170 11.72 15.28 -11.84
C LYS A 170 10.20 15.41 -11.86
N VAL A 171 9.53 14.34 -12.30
CA VAL A 171 8.06 14.23 -12.20
C VAL A 171 7.65 14.38 -10.74
N ASN A 172 6.81 15.37 -10.47
CA ASN A 172 6.24 15.59 -9.15
C ASN A 172 5.03 14.66 -8.95
N HIS A 173 4.95 14.03 -7.79
CA HIS A 173 3.83 13.16 -7.40
C HIS A 173 3.11 13.79 -6.22
N VAL A 174 1.78 13.66 -6.18
CA VAL A 174 0.92 14.27 -5.15
C VAL A 174 -0.08 13.27 -4.59
N GLY A 175 -0.39 13.39 -3.30
CA GLY A 175 -1.40 12.60 -2.62
C GLY A 175 -2.11 13.40 -1.52
N ILE A 176 -3.23 12.87 -1.04
CA ILE A 176 -4.01 13.45 0.06
C ILE A 176 -3.68 12.69 1.33
N TYR A 177 -3.30 13.40 2.39
CA TYR A 177 -3.15 12.84 3.72
C TYR A 177 -4.52 12.48 4.29
N ILE A 178 -4.69 11.22 4.69
CA ILE A 178 -5.97 10.71 5.21
C ILE A 178 -5.94 10.40 6.71
N GLY A 179 -4.77 10.51 7.35
CA GLY A 179 -4.61 10.22 8.77
C GLY A 179 -3.54 9.16 9.01
N GLU A 180 -3.66 8.40 10.10
CA GLU A 180 -2.70 7.36 10.46
C GLU A 180 -3.32 5.96 10.46
N ILE A 181 -2.58 5.01 9.90
CA ILE A 181 -2.91 3.58 9.96
C ILE A 181 -1.82 2.90 10.78
N ASN A 182 -2.18 2.34 11.94
CA ASN A 182 -1.26 1.70 12.87
C ASN A 182 -0.08 2.62 13.30
N GLY A 183 -0.37 3.89 13.57
CA GLY A 183 0.64 4.89 13.99
C GLY A 183 1.59 5.32 12.87
N LYS A 184 1.20 5.15 11.60
CA LYS A 184 1.95 5.57 10.43
C LYS A 184 1.08 6.45 9.55
N LYS A 185 1.61 7.60 9.15
CA LYS A 185 0.96 8.52 8.23
C LYS A 185 0.60 7.81 6.94
N ALA A 186 -0.65 7.95 6.52
CA ALA A 186 -1.21 7.33 5.33
C ALA A 186 -1.68 8.39 4.34
N PHE A 187 -1.36 8.16 3.08
CA PHE A 187 -1.76 9.00 1.96
C PHE A 187 -2.51 8.17 0.93
N ILE A 188 -3.59 8.73 0.39
CA ILE A 188 -4.26 8.20 -0.78
C ILE A 188 -3.82 8.98 -2.01
N HIS A 189 -3.47 8.26 -3.08
CA HIS A 189 -2.91 8.86 -4.29
C HIS A 189 -3.11 7.94 -5.49
N ALA A 190 -3.08 8.52 -6.70
CA ALA A 190 -3.07 7.75 -7.94
C ALA A 190 -1.64 7.32 -8.27
N GLY A 191 -1.31 6.07 -7.94
CA GLY A 191 0.03 5.52 -8.13
C GLY A 191 0.22 5.00 -9.55
N GLY A 192 1.34 5.34 -10.17
CA GLY A 192 1.69 4.88 -11.52
C GLY A 192 2.10 3.40 -11.59
N ILE A 193 3.00 3.06 -12.52
CA ILE A 193 3.38 1.68 -12.84
C ILE A 193 3.87 0.86 -11.64
N ASP A 194 4.47 1.51 -10.63
CA ASP A 194 4.89 0.87 -9.37
C ASP A 194 3.72 0.29 -8.56
N PHE A 195 2.50 0.71 -8.90
CA PHE A 195 1.24 0.29 -8.31
C PHE A 195 0.34 -0.41 -9.35
N ALA A 196 0.93 -1.03 -10.37
CA ALA A 196 0.18 -1.85 -11.31
C ALA A 196 -0.48 -3.07 -10.63
N ALA A 197 -1.58 -3.54 -11.21
CA ALA A 197 -2.26 -4.78 -10.84
C ALA A 197 -2.86 -5.45 -12.08
N GLU A 198 -3.41 -6.65 -11.91
CA GLU A 198 -4.12 -7.36 -12.98
C GLU A 198 -5.30 -6.51 -13.50
N GLY A 199 -5.29 -6.18 -14.79
CA GLY A 199 -6.27 -5.30 -15.42
C GLY A 199 -6.06 -3.80 -15.18
N LEU A 200 -4.98 -3.40 -14.49
CA LEU A 200 -4.62 -2.03 -14.15
C LEU A 200 -3.11 -1.83 -14.37
N GLU A 201 -2.63 -2.06 -15.59
CA GLU A 201 -1.20 -2.18 -15.93
C GLU A 201 -0.44 -0.85 -15.78
N ASN A 202 -1.13 0.27 -15.94
CA ASN A 202 -0.55 1.60 -15.82
C ASN A 202 -0.44 2.08 -14.36
N GLY A 203 -1.07 1.37 -13.42
CA GLY A 203 -1.19 1.77 -12.04
C GLY A 203 -2.63 1.93 -11.59
N ARG A 204 -2.81 2.33 -10.33
CA ARG A 204 -4.13 2.52 -9.72
C ARG A 204 -4.07 3.45 -8.52
N ILE A 205 -5.25 3.95 -8.12
CA ILE A 205 -5.38 4.70 -6.87
C ILE A 205 -5.28 3.75 -5.67
N VAL A 206 -4.42 4.11 -4.72
CA VAL A 206 -4.10 3.28 -3.55
C VAL A 206 -3.89 4.11 -2.30
N ILE A 207 -3.91 3.44 -1.15
CA ILE A 207 -3.54 4.01 0.14
C ILE A 207 -2.17 3.49 0.53
N SER A 208 -1.18 4.37 0.60
CA SER A 208 0.20 4.05 0.99
C SER A 208 0.54 4.60 2.37
N LEU A 209 1.36 3.86 3.13
CA LEU A 209 2.05 4.47 4.27
C LEU A 209 3.15 5.39 3.75
N ASN A 210 3.46 6.45 4.48
CA ASN A 210 4.49 7.41 4.08
C ASN A 210 5.79 7.18 4.87
N ASN A 211 6.93 7.24 4.16
CA ASN A 211 8.27 7.16 4.73
C ASN A 211 8.49 5.89 5.60
N THR A 212 8.01 4.74 5.12
CA THR A 212 8.19 3.44 5.80
C THR A 212 8.73 2.37 4.84
N LEU A 213 9.13 1.22 5.40
CA LEU A 213 9.46 0.02 4.61
C LEU A 213 8.28 -0.95 4.49
N ARG A 214 7.10 -0.58 5.01
CA ARG A 214 5.92 -1.44 5.10
C ARG A 214 4.96 -1.12 3.97
N ARG A 215 4.46 -2.17 3.33
CA ARG A 215 3.31 -2.10 2.43
C ARG A 215 2.02 -1.93 3.22
N ASN A 216 0.99 -1.40 2.58
CA ASN A 216 -0.34 -1.27 3.13
C ASN A 216 -1.37 -2.02 2.29
N ASN A 217 -2.38 -2.58 2.93
CA ASN A 217 -3.49 -3.25 2.24
C ASN A 217 -4.83 -2.98 2.91
N GLN A 218 -4.91 -1.93 3.73
CA GLN A 218 -6.12 -1.58 4.44
C GLN A 218 -6.36 -0.08 4.43
N ASP A 219 -7.62 0.30 4.51
CA ASP A 219 -8.01 1.68 4.74
C ASP A 219 -8.05 2.02 6.24
N LEU A 220 -8.52 3.23 6.57
CA LEU A 220 -8.60 3.72 7.95
C LEU A 220 -9.63 2.97 8.81
N GLN A 221 -10.63 2.36 8.17
CA GLN A 221 -11.68 1.56 8.81
C GLN A 221 -11.28 0.08 8.90
N GLY A 222 -10.14 -0.30 8.32
CA GLY A 222 -9.63 -1.66 8.29
C GLY A 222 -10.15 -2.50 7.13
N ASN A 223 -10.94 -1.94 6.20
CA ASN A 223 -11.35 -2.66 5.01
C ASN A 223 -10.12 -2.95 4.15
N LYS A 224 -10.06 -4.17 3.61
CA LYS A 224 -8.92 -4.64 2.85
C LYS A 224 -9.02 -4.26 1.39
N PHE A 225 -7.88 -3.91 0.80
CA PHE A 225 -7.70 -3.85 -0.65
C PHE A 225 -6.51 -4.70 -1.09
N SER A 226 -6.58 -5.21 -2.30
CA SER A 226 -5.56 -6.01 -2.96
C SER A 226 -5.32 -5.47 -4.37
N PRO A 227 -4.08 -5.55 -4.89
CA PRO A 227 -2.86 -5.92 -4.17
C PRO A 227 -2.44 -4.88 -3.11
N SER A 228 -1.54 -5.27 -2.21
CA SER A 228 -0.97 -4.31 -1.25
C SER A 228 -0.17 -3.21 -1.95
N ALA A 229 -0.29 -1.98 -1.47
CA ALA A 229 0.40 -0.81 -1.96
C ALA A 229 1.78 -0.64 -1.30
N GLU A 230 2.78 -0.29 -2.10
CA GLU A 230 4.10 0.11 -1.60
C GLU A 230 4.05 1.43 -0.81
N SER A 231 5.07 1.67 0.00
CA SER A 231 5.21 2.94 0.74
C SER A 231 5.50 4.10 -0.21
N THR A 232 5.03 5.30 0.13
CA THR A 232 5.38 6.56 -0.54
C THR A 232 6.47 7.31 0.20
N GLN A 233 7.01 8.36 -0.45
CA GLN A 233 8.00 9.29 0.10
C GLN A 233 7.58 10.75 -0.14
N PHE A 234 6.39 11.12 0.33
CA PHE A 234 6.00 12.53 0.37
C PHE A 234 6.83 13.24 1.44
N VAL A 235 7.39 14.39 1.07
CA VAL A 235 8.35 15.14 1.90
C VAL A 235 8.01 16.64 1.99
N TYR A 236 7.18 17.15 1.08
CA TYR A 236 6.66 18.52 1.13
C TYR A 236 5.16 18.47 1.40
N TYR A 237 4.72 19.13 2.47
CA TYR A 237 3.31 19.08 2.88
C TYR A 237 2.66 20.45 2.73
N ARG A 238 1.43 20.49 2.23
CA ARG A 238 0.70 21.74 1.99
C ARG A 238 -0.79 21.59 2.29
N ARG A 239 -1.40 22.60 2.89
CA ARG A 239 -2.84 22.67 3.16
C ARG A 239 -3.58 23.37 2.03
N PRO A 240 -4.56 22.74 1.38
CA PRO A 240 -5.41 23.39 0.38
C PRO A 240 -6.05 24.67 0.91
N THR A 241 -6.10 25.72 0.08
CA THR A 241 -6.74 27.01 0.41
C THR A 241 -8.26 26.93 0.28
N ILE A 242 -8.91 26.02 1.01
CA ILE A 242 -10.36 25.83 1.07
C ILE A 242 -10.85 25.99 2.52
N THR A 243 -12.15 26.25 2.70
CA THR A 243 -12.76 26.30 4.03
C THR A 243 -13.02 24.88 4.52
N ILE A 244 -12.29 24.44 5.54
CA ILE A 244 -12.48 23.16 6.23
C ILE A 244 -13.05 23.42 7.62
N VAL A 245 -14.18 22.79 7.96
CA VAL A 245 -15.04 23.19 9.12
C VAL A 245 -14.99 22.27 10.34
N ASP A 246 -13.98 21.42 10.45
CA ASP A 246 -13.77 20.52 11.60
C ASP A 246 -12.42 20.68 12.29
#